data_AF-A0A9P5KXJ4-F1
#
_entry.id   AF-A0A9P5KXJ4-F1
#
_cell.length_a   1.000
_cell.length_b   1.000
_cell.length_c   1.000
_cell.angle_alpha   90.00
_cell.angle_beta   90.00
_cell.angle_gamma   90.00
#
_symmetry.space_group_name_H-M   'P 1'
#
loop_
_entity.id
_entity.type
_entity.pdbx_description
1 polymer ?
#
loop_
_entity_poly.entity_id
_entity_poly.type
_entity_poly.pdbx_seq_one_letter_code
_entity_poly.pdbx_strand_id
1 'polypeptide(L)'
;MLATHWLPAARLNINQARNFSLLSTHASFPATMYRYQLDRKATLYDVTQDETRHRKDAVNVSADGLVHATISKSSPYSNGPIFMPNSRLMQQMLRFDFDRYQEEISDGKALMDPTVICIPRGTPIPSALVLWREGMSRFSLQPSSPMEIEKLNDALSEFYEKSATVIGAQEWIEKHPYRESSPDDNEKGWMEV
;
A
#
# COMPACT_ATOMS: atom_id res chain seq x y z
N MET A 1 -50.23 36.85 -0.57
CA MET A 1 -50.52 35.44 -0.21
C MET A 1 -50.71 34.69 -1.52
N LEU A 2 -49.99 33.65 -1.93
CA LEU A 2 -48.93 32.80 -1.38
C LEU A 2 -48.13 32.33 -2.62
N ALA A 3 -46.81 32.54 -2.64
CA ALA A 3 -45.95 32.00 -3.69
C ALA A 3 -45.53 30.58 -3.30
N THR A 4 -46.02 29.57 -4.01
CA THR A 4 -45.59 28.18 -3.86
C THR A 4 -44.35 27.94 -4.71
N HIS A 5 -43.17 28.15 -4.11
CA HIS A 5 -41.90 27.69 -4.65
C HIS A 5 -41.84 26.16 -4.52
N TRP A 6 -41.96 25.44 -5.63
CA TRP A 6 -41.60 24.03 -5.72
C TRP A 6 -40.09 23.93 -5.98
N LEU A 7 -39.33 23.47 -4.99
CA LEU A 7 -37.96 23.00 -5.20
C LEU A 7 -38.03 21.71 -6.01
N PRO A 8 -37.24 21.53 -7.09
CA PRO A 8 -37.08 20.22 -7.68
C PRO A 8 -36.40 19.34 -6.64
N ALA A 9 -37.08 18.27 -6.22
CA ALA A 9 -36.47 17.21 -5.44
C ALA A 9 -35.31 16.64 -6.28
N ALA A 10 -34.09 17.03 -5.94
CA ALA A 10 -32.90 16.40 -6.46
C ALA A 10 -33.03 14.91 -6.14
N ARG A 11 -33.24 14.09 -7.17
CA ARG A 11 -33.12 12.65 -7.06
C ARG A 11 -31.68 12.38 -6.63
N LEU A 12 -31.49 12.16 -5.33
CA LEU A 12 -30.29 11.53 -4.81
C LEU A 12 -30.15 10.23 -5.60
N ASN A 13 -29.13 10.17 -6.43
CA ASN A 13 -28.77 8.95 -7.13
C ASN A 13 -28.14 8.02 -6.08
N ILE A 14 -28.96 7.18 -5.46
CA ILE A 14 -28.56 6.22 -4.41
C ILE A 14 -27.71 5.07 -5.01
N ASN A 15 -27.45 5.08 -6.32
CA ASN A 15 -26.68 4.05 -7.03
C ASN A 15 -25.21 4.45 -7.31
N GLN A 16 -24.56 5.22 -6.43
CA GLN A 16 -23.09 5.22 -6.32
C GLN A 16 -22.67 4.49 -5.05
N ALA A 17 -22.76 3.17 -5.08
CA ALA A 17 -22.26 2.33 -4.01
C ALA A 17 -20.74 2.55 -3.84
N ARG A 18 -20.32 2.91 -2.62
CA ARG A 18 -18.94 3.12 -2.13
C ARG A 18 -18.07 1.86 -2.36
N ASN A 19 -16.72 1.91 -2.41
CA ASN A 19 -15.88 1.75 -1.20
C ASN A 19 -14.36 1.83 -1.52
N PHE A 20 -13.74 3.00 -1.35
CA PHE A 20 -12.39 3.11 -0.76
C PHE A 20 -12.52 4.19 0.31
N SER A 21 -13.20 3.84 1.39
CA SER A 21 -13.23 4.62 2.61
C SER A 21 -12.22 3.99 3.55
N LEU A 22 -11.40 4.82 4.19
CA LEU A 22 -10.60 4.43 5.35
C LEU A 22 -11.45 3.52 6.26
N LEU A 23 -11.09 2.24 6.36
CA LEU A 23 -11.82 1.27 7.19
C LEU A 23 -11.38 1.37 8.64
N SER A 24 -10.08 1.56 8.88
CA SER A 24 -9.51 1.68 10.22
C SER A 24 -8.12 2.30 10.19
N THR A 25 -7.75 2.93 11.30
CA THR A 25 -6.39 3.39 11.58
C THR A 25 -5.78 2.52 12.68
N HIS A 26 -4.51 2.17 12.53
CA HIS A 26 -3.84 1.24 13.44
C HIS A 26 -2.63 1.87 14.13
N ALA A 27 -2.48 1.62 15.43
CA ALA A 27 -1.30 2.01 16.22
C ALA A 27 -0.16 0.98 16.15
N SER A 28 -0.46 -0.25 15.72
CA SER A 28 0.50 -1.32 15.45
C SER A 28 0.01 -2.19 14.29
N PHE A 29 0.90 -2.94 13.64
CA PHE A 29 0.53 -3.83 12.55
C PHE A 29 -0.47 -4.90 13.04
N PRO A 30 -1.70 -4.97 12.51
CA PRO A 30 -2.74 -5.88 13.01
C PRO A 30 -2.51 -7.35 12.62
N ALA A 31 -1.62 -7.58 11.65
CA ALA A 31 -1.22 -8.87 11.12
C ALA A 31 0.26 -8.81 10.72
N THR A 32 0.88 -9.98 10.48
CA THR A 32 2.16 -10.00 9.77
C THR A 32 1.91 -9.58 8.33
N MET A 33 2.58 -8.53 7.86
CA MET A 33 2.34 -7.96 6.54
C MET A 33 3.57 -7.93 5.68
N TYR A 34 3.32 -7.97 4.38
CA TYR A 34 4.30 -8.16 3.34
C TYR A 34 4.19 -7.02 2.32
N ARG A 35 5.34 -6.62 1.78
CA ARG A 35 5.46 -5.69 0.66
C ARG A 35 6.54 -6.18 -0.29
N TYR A 36 6.21 -6.31 -1.56
CA TYR A 36 7.20 -6.52 -2.61
C TYR A 36 7.94 -5.20 -2.91
N GLN A 37 9.26 -5.25 -3.04
CA GLN A 37 10.10 -4.08 -3.30
C GLN A 37 11.34 -4.45 -4.13
N LEU A 38 11.74 -3.55 -5.03
CA LEU A 38 12.93 -3.73 -5.87
C LEU A 38 14.25 -3.32 -5.17
N ASP A 39 14.16 -2.47 -4.15
CA ASP A 39 15.29 -2.01 -3.34
C ASP A 39 15.06 -2.38 -1.86
N ARG A 40 16.13 -2.48 -1.07
CA ARG A 40 16.04 -2.66 0.39
C ARG A 40 15.56 -1.40 1.10
N LYS A 41 15.92 -0.22 0.60
CA LYS A 41 15.45 1.07 1.14
C LYS A 41 14.17 1.50 0.48
N ALA A 42 13.37 2.29 1.20
CA ALA A 42 12.20 2.93 0.60
C ALA A 42 12.66 3.88 -0.51
N THR A 43 12.07 3.74 -1.69
CA THR A 43 12.39 4.52 -2.89
C THR A 43 11.12 5.08 -3.50
N LEU A 44 10.22 5.60 -2.66
CA LEU A 44 9.04 6.30 -3.14
C LEU A 44 9.44 7.49 -4.00
N TYR A 45 8.60 7.81 -4.98
CA TYR A 45 8.87 8.88 -5.94
C TYR A 45 7.59 9.61 -6.33
N ASP A 46 7.74 10.88 -6.75
CA ASP A 46 6.62 11.65 -7.28
C ASP A 46 6.16 11.04 -8.60
N VAL A 47 4.88 10.68 -8.67
CA VAL A 47 4.24 10.07 -9.85
C VAL A 47 4.43 10.90 -11.12
N THR A 48 4.64 12.21 -11.02
CA THR A 48 4.85 13.10 -12.17
C THR A 48 6.25 13.02 -12.77
N GLN A 49 7.21 12.42 -12.06
CA GLN A 49 8.62 12.41 -12.46
C GLN A 49 9.00 11.24 -13.37
N ASP A 50 8.39 10.07 -13.18
CA ASP A 50 8.83 8.86 -13.89
C ASP A 50 7.74 7.77 -13.98
N GLU A 51 7.18 7.57 -15.17
CA GLU A 51 6.17 6.54 -15.42
C GLU A 51 6.75 5.11 -15.56
N THR A 52 8.07 4.99 -15.73
CA THR A 52 8.76 3.70 -15.94
C THR A 52 9.10 2.99 -14.63
N ARG A 53 9.15 3.74 -13.53
CA ARG A 53 9.39 3.20 -12.19
C ARG A 53 8.24 2.32 -11.72
N HIS A 54 8.54 1.53 -10.69
CA HIS A 54 7.60 0.62 -10.09
C HIS A 54 6.39 1.38 -9.52
N ARG A 55 5.25 1.31 -10.23
CA ARG A 55 4.04 2.11 -9.93
C ARG A 55 3.52 2.02 -8.49
N LYS A 56 3.85 0.97 -7.74
CA LYS A 56 3.45 0.80 -6.33
C LYS A 56 4.33 1.58 -5.34
N ASP A 57 5.36 2.27 -5.83
CA ASP A 57 6.19 3.24 -5.11
C ASP A 57 5.85 4.70 -5.47
N ALA A 58 4.93 4.92 -6.41
CA ALA A 58 4.51 6.26 -6.81
C ALA A 58 3.66 6.92 -5.72
N VAL A 59 3.98 8.16 -5.39
CA VAL A 59 3.21 9.04 -4.49
C VAL A 59 2.86 10.34 -5.22
N ASN A 60 1.80 11.00 -4.78
CA ASN A 60 1.40 12.33 -5.20
C ASN A 60 2.04 13.36 -4.26
N VAL A 61 2.91 14.20 -4.82
CA VAL A 61 3.45 15.37 -4.13
C VAL A 61 2.54 16.56 -4.43
N SER A 62 2.03 17.17 -3.36
CA SER A 62 1.10 18.29 -3.47
C SER A 62 1.81 19.56 -3.94
N ALA A 63 1.05 20.60 -4.30
CA ALA A 63 1.59 21.87 -4.79
C ALA A 63 2.50 22.58 -3.75
N ASP A 64 2.39 22.24 -2.48
CA ASP A 64 3.28 22.72 -1.40
C ASP A 64 4.62 21.95 -1.32
N GLY A 65 4.85 20.97 -2.20
CA GLY A 65 6.04 20.13 -2.20
C GLY A 65 6.02 19.00 -1.17
N LEU A 66 4.89 18.75 -0.51
CA LEU A 66 4.76 17.76 0.56
C LEU A 66 3.90 16.58 0.14
N VAL A 67 4.20 15.42 0.74
CA VAL A 67 3.37 14.21 0.68
C VAL A 67 2.36 14.28 1.83
N HIS A 68 1.08 14.30 1.48
CA HIS A 68 -0.03 14.28 2.45
C HIS A 68 -0.66 12.90 2.50
N ALA A 69 -0.99 12.38 3.68
CA ALA A 69 -1.75 11.13 3.75
C ALA A 69 -3.11 11.30 3.07
N THR A 70 -3.40 10.45 2.08
CA THR A 70 -4.65 10.49 1.32
C THR A 70 -5.00 9.14 0.72
N ILE A 71 -6.29 8.95 0.47
CA ILE A 71 -6.85 7.84 -0.30
C ILE A 71 -7.51 8.46 -1.52
N SER A 72 -7.02 8.10 -2.70
CA SER A 72 -7.46 8.63 -3.99
C SER A 72 -8.33 7.64 -4.75
N LYS A 73 -9.22 8.17 -5.60
CA LYS A 73 -9.99 7.36 -6.57
C LYS A 73 -9.20 7.07 -7.86
N SER A 74 -8.09 7.75 -8.06
CA SER A 74 -7.19 7.59 -9.20
C SER A 74 -5.79 7.22 -8.73
N SER A 75 -5.01 6.60 -9.61
CA SER A 75 -3.60 6.28 -9.31
C SER A 75 -2.79 7.57 -9.04
N PRO A 76 -1.91 7.59 -8.03
CA PRO A 76 -1.75 6.57 -6.99
C PRO A 76 -2.93 6.56 -6.00
N TYR A 77 -3.51 5.38 -5.76
CA TYR A 77 -4.70 5.22 -4.90
C TYR A 77 -4.45 5.52 -3.42
N SER A 78 -3.19 5.44 -3.01
CA SER A 78 -2.73 5.61 -1.63
C SER A 78 -1.44 6.41 -1.67
N ASN A 79 -1.20 7.32 -0.74
CA ASN A 79 -0.01 8.17 -0.75
C ASN A 79 1.15 7.61 0.09
N GLY A 80 1.35 6.30 -0.01
CA GLY A 80 2.39 5.59 0.70
C GLY A 80 2.41 4.10 0.35
N PRO A 81 3.45 3.38 0.80
CA PRO A 81 3.65 1.98 0.51
C PRO A 81 2.49 1.11 1.00
N ILE A 82 2.12 0.17 0.15
CA ILE A 82 1.11 -0.85 0.42
C ILE A 82 1.73 -2.05 1.11
N PHE A 83 1.07 -2.46 2.18
CA PHE A 83 1.31 -3.67 2.94
C PHE A 83 0.04 -4.52 2.97
N MET A 84 0.22 -5.83 2.90
CA MET A 84 -0.89 -6.78 2.93
C MET A 84 -0.46 -8.04 3.71
N PRO A 85 -1.36 -8.71 4.45
CA PRO A 85 -1.05 -10.02 5.01
C PRO A 85 -0.92 -11.07 3.91
N ASN A 86 -0.60 -12.32 4.25
CA ASN A 86 -0.56 -13.46 3.33
C ASN A 86 -1.98 -13.85 2.83
N SER A 87 -2.59 -12.93 2.10
CA SER A 87 -3.90 -13.00 1.50
C SER A 87 -3.80 -13.38 0.03
N ARG A 88 -4.90 -13.84 -0.57
CA ARG A 88 -4.95 -14.19 -2.00
C ARG A 88 -4.58 -13.01 -2.89
N LEU A 89 -5.13 -11.81 -2.61
CA LEU A 89 -4.79 -10.62 -3.38
C LEU A 89 -3.30 -10.28 -3.24
N MET A 90 -2.72 -10.37 -2.04
CA MET A 90 -1.28 -10.13 -1.86
C MET A 90 -0.43 -11.10 -2.68
N GLN A 91 -0.73 -12.40 -2.60
CA GLN A 91 -0.03 -13.42 -3.38
C GLN A 91 -0.12 -13.17 -4.88
N GLN A 92 -1.31 -12.85 -5.39
CA GLN A 92 -1.51 -12.54 -6.80
C GLN A 92 -0.70 -11.30 -7.23
N MET A 93 -0.76 -10.23 -6.44
CA MET A 93 -0.05 -8.98 -6.72
C MET A 93 1.46 -9.15 -6.70
N LEU A 94 2.00 -9.89 -5.73
CA LEU A 94 3.43 -10.14 -5.60
C LEU A 94 3.94 -11.03 -6.73
N ARG A 95 3.22 -12.11 -7.06
CA ARG A 95 3.61 -13.02 -8.15
C ARG A 95 3.58 -12.33 -9.49
N PHE A 96 2.55 -11.51 -9.74
CA PHE A 96 2.49 -10.68 -10.95
C PHE A 96 3.68 -9.72 -11.08
N ASP A 97 4.10 -9.05 -9.99
CA ASP A 97 5.30 -8.20 -10.02
C ASP A 97 6.58 -9.02 -10.23
N PHE A 98 6.66 -10.21 -9.62
CA PHE A 98 7.81 -11.09 -9.78
C PHE A 98 7.93 -11.65 -11.21
N ASP A 99 6.83 -12.05 -11.83
CA ASP A 99 6.81 -12.51 -13.23
C ASP A 99 7.26 -11.38 -14.16
N ARG A 100 6.79 -10.14 -13.92
CA ARG A 100 7.25 -8.95 -14.66
C ARG A 100 8.75 -8.68 -14.46
N TYR A 101 9.27 -8.83 -13.24
CA TYR A 101 10.70 -8.75 -12.98
C TYR A 101 11.50 -9.80 -13.78
N GLN A 102 10.99 -11.04 -13.90
CA GLN A 102 11.65 -12.09 -14.69
C GLN A 102 11.70 -11.75 -16.19
N GLU A 103 10.66 -11.11 -16.73
CA GLU A 103 10.67 -10.55 -18.09
C GLU A 103 11.73 -9.44 -18.22
N GLU A 104 11.80 -8.52 -17.25
CA GLU A 104 12.79 -7.43 -17.24
C GLU A 104 14.24 -7.95 -17.14
N ILE A 105 14.51 -9.01 -16.38
CA ILE A 105 15.82 -9.69 -16.40
C ILE A 105 16.12 -10.24 -17.78
N SER A 106 15.15 -10.92 -18.41
CA SER A 106 15.33 -11.56 -19.71
C SER A 106 15.67 -10.54 -20.80
N ASP A 107 15.14 -9.33 -20.67
CA ASP A 107 15.43 -8.17 -21.52
C ASP A 107 16.73 -7.43 -21.14
N GLY A 108 17.43 -7.84 -20.07
CA GLY A 108 18.63 -7.17 -19.57
C GLY A 108 18.38 -5.81 -18.91
N LYS A 109 17.15 -5.54 -18.47
CA LYS A 109 16.70 -4.27 -17.88
C LYS A 109 16.77 -4.25 -16.35
N ALA A 110 16.62 -5.40 -15.71
CA ALA A 110 16.62 -5.48 -14.26
C ALA A 110 18.05 -5.51 -13.69
N LEU A 111 18.29 -4.69 -12.66
CA LEU A 111 19.61 -4.51 -12.05
C LEU A 111 19.77 -5.19 -10.69
N MET A 112 18.66 -5.49 -10.00
CA MET A 112 18.67 -5.99 -8.62
C MET A 112 17.57 -7.02 -8.38
N ASP A 113 17.87 -8.02 -7.56
CA ASP A 113 16.89 -9.02 -7.14
C ASP A 113 15.84 -8.41 -6.20
N PRO A 114 14.54 -8.63 -6.48
CA PRO A 114 13.47 -8.10 -5.68
C PRO A 114 13.40 -8.81 -4.33
N THR A 115 12.88 -8.09 -3.35
CA THR A 115 12.73 -8.55 -1.99
C THR A 115 11.29 -8.37 -1.51
N VAL A 116 10.97 -9.05 -0.42
CA VAL A 116 9.72 -8.92 0.32
C VAL A 116 10.07 -8.44 1.71
N ILE A 117 9.60 -7.23 2.03
CA ILE A 117 9.64 -6.66 3.36
C ILE A 117 8.55 -7.34 4.18
N CYS A 118 8.94 -7.99 5.29
CA CYS A 118 8.05 -8.67 6.21
C CYS A 118 8.01 -7.92 7.54
N ILE A 119 6.87 -7.32 7.88
CA ILE A 119 6.66 -6.65 9.17
C ILE A 119 5.82 -7.57 10.08
N PRO A 120 6.33 -7.98 11.25
CA PRO A 120 5.58 -8.83 12.17
C PRO A 120 4.31 -8.16 12.71
N ARG A 121 3.30 -8.98 13.03
CA ARG A 121 2.14 -8.54 13.81
C ARG A 121 2.57 -7.90 15.13
N GLY A 122 1.88 -6.85 15.53
CA GLY A 122 2.12 -6.16 16.80
C GLY A 122 3.25 -5.14 16.76
N THR A 123 4.00 -5.06 15.65
CA THR A 123 5.03 -4.02 15.45
C THR A 123 4.39 -2.62 15.58
N PRO A 124 4.86 -1.77 16.51
CA PRO A 124 4.35 -0.42 16.66
C PRO A 124 4.60 0.44 15.42
N ILE A 125 3.64 1.32 15.08
CA ILE A 125 3.82 2.30 14.01
C ILE A 125 4.64 3.48 14.54
N PRO A 126 5.72 3.90 13.87
CA PRO A 126 6.45 5.11 14.23
C PRO A 126 5.55 6.34 14.21
N SER A 127 5.77 7.31 15.11
CA SER A 127 4.92 8.51 15.21
C SER A 127 4.89 9.38 13.95
N ALA A 128 5.91 9.28 13.10
CA ALA A 128 5.99 9.95 11.80
C ALA A 128 5.09 9.31 10.72
N LEU A 129 4.53 8.12 10.99
CA LEU A 129 3.76 7.33 10.04
C LEU A 129 2.37 7.00 10.60
N VAL A 130 1.45 6.68 9.68
CA VAL A 130 0.10 6.20 9.99
C VAL A 130 -0.21 4.99 9.12
N LEU A 131 -0.74 3.92 9.72
CA LEU A 131 -1.17 2.74 9.00
C LEU A 131 -2.69 2.77 8.82
N TRP A 132 -3.13 2.92 7.57
CA TRP A 132 -4.54 2.93 7.18
C TRP A 132 -4.94 1.62 6.52
N ARG A 133 -6.06 1.06 6.92
CA ARG A 133 -6.73 -0.02 6.18
C ARG A 133 -7.65 0.61 5.15
N GLU A 134 -7.35 0.39 3.87
CA GLU A 134 -8.06 1.02 2.76
C GLU A 134 -8.96 0.05 2.01
N GLY A 135 -8.79 -1.25 2.22
CA GLY A 135 -9.60 -2.31 1.64
C GLY A 135 -9.58 -3.56 2.51
N MET A 136 -10.10 -4.67 1.99
CA MET A 136 -10.29 -5.89 2.78
C MET A 136 -8.99 -6.36 3.45
N SER A 137 -7.95 -6.62 2.66
CA SER A 137 -6.61 -7.06 3.08
C SER A 137 -5.51 -6.04 2.73
N ARG A 138 -5.88 -4.78 2.42
CA ARG A 138 -4.97 -3.77 1.89
C ARG A 138 -4.75 -2.62 2.88
N PHE A 139 -3.49 -2.37 3.21
CA PHE A 139 -3.08 -1.33 4.13
C PHE A 139 -2.06 -0.42 3.47
N SER A 140 -2.12 0.88 3.75
CA SER A 140 -1.08 1.83 3.34
C SER A 140 -0.42 2.42 4.56
N LEU A 141 0.91 2.48 4.52
CA LEU A 141 1.71 3.15 5.53
C LEU A 141 2.08 4.52 4.97
N GLN A 142 1.48 5.58 5.52
CA GLN A 142 1.54 6.94 4.99
C GLN A 142 2.18 7.89 6.01
N PRO A 143 2.60 9.10 5.63
CA PRO A 143 3.05 10.10 6.61
C PRO A 143 1.93 10.49 7.58
N SER A 144 2.21 10.57 8.89
CA SER A 144 1.21 11.00 9.88
C SER A 144 0.93 12.51 9.85
N SER A 145 1.91 13.29 9.36
CA SER A 145 1.82 14.71 9.07
C SER A 145 2.53 15.02 7.75
N PRO A 146 2.14 16.06 7.01
CA PRO A 146 2.74 16.36 5.71
C PRO A 146 4.26 16.52 5.79
N MET A 147 4.98 15.86 4.89
CA MET A 147 6.45 15.89 4.85
C MET A 147 7.01 15.74 3.44
N GLU A 148 8.25 16.16 3.25
CA GLU A 148 9.01 15.94 2.01
C GLU A 148 9.16 14.43 1.71
N ILE A 149 9.22 14.08 0.43
CA ILE A 149 9.30 12.67 0.01
C ILE A 149 10.59 11.98 0.48
N GLU A 150 11.70 12.72 0.55
CA GLU A 150 12.97 12.26 1.09
C GLU A 150 12.84 11.90 2.56
N LYS A 151 12.18 12.76 3.36
CA LYS A 151 11.92 12.50 4.79
C LYS A 151 11.01 11.29 4.99
N LEU A 152 10.02 11.10 4.11
CA LEU A 152 9.17 9.92 4.13
C LEU A 152 9.97 8.65 3.81
N ASN A 153 10.84 8.68 2.79
CA ASN A 153 11.73 7.57 2.45
C ASN A 153 12.70 7.25 3.59
N ASP A 154 13.25 8.25 4.26
CA ASP A 154 14.12 8.08 5.42
C ASP A 154 13.37 7.42 6.59
N ALA A 155 12.18 7.92 6.94
CA ALA A 155 11.35 7.36 8.01
C ALA A 155 10.95 5.91 7.75
N LEU A 156 10.58 5.59 6.49
CA LEU A 156 10.25 4.22 6.09
C LEU A 156 11.48 3.31 6.11
N SER A 157 12.61 3.78 5.60
CA SER A 157 13.85 2.99 5.57
C SER A 157 14.35 2.68 6.98
N GLU A 158 14.35 3.67 7.88
CA GLU A 158 14.69 3.48 9.29
C GLU A 158 13.73 2.49 9.97
N PHE A 159 12.43 2.59 9.68
CA PHE A 159 11.45 1.65 10.20
C PHE A 159 11.69 0.22 9.70
N TYR A 160 11.96 0.03 8.41
CA TYR A 160 12.23 -1.29 7.83
C TYR A 160 13.50 -1.89 8.42
N GLU A 161 14.58 -1.11 8.54
CA GLU A 161 15.84 -1.57 9.12
C GLU A 161 15.66 -2.08 10.56
N LYS A 162 14.81 -1.41 11.35
CA LYS A 162 14.59 -1.75 12.77
C LYS A 162 13.58 -2.87 13.00
N SER A 163 12.57 -2.98 12.12
CA SER A 163 11.36 -3.75 12.42
C SER A 163 10.98 -4.78 11.36
N ALA A 164 11.66 -4.80 10.22
CA ALA A 164 11.38 -5.75 9.14
C ALA A 164 12.39 -6.89 9.09
N THR A 165 11.91 -8.04 8.63
CA THR A 165 12.76 -9.05 8.00
C THR A 165 12.67 -8.88 6.49
N VAL A 166 13.81 -8.86 5.80
CA VAL A 166 13.86 -8.78 4.34
C VAL A 166 14.20 -10.15 3.78
N ILE A 167 13.34 -10.68 2.91
CA ILE A 167 13.47 -12.01 2.29
C ILE A 167 13.54 -11.83 0.77
N GLY A 168 14.31 -12.65 0.05
CA GLY A 168 14.26 -12.63 -1.42
C GLY A 168 12.86 -12.97 -1.93
N ALA A 169 12.38 -12.33 -3.00
CA ALA A 169 11.00 -12.54 -3.45
C ALA A 169 10.73 -13.99 -3.89
N GLN A 170 11.68 -14.62 -4.57
CA GLN A 170 11.60 -16.04 -4.92
C GLN A 170 11.56 -16.94 -3.68
N GLU A 171 12.44 -16.70 -2.71
CA GLU A 171 12.47 -17.44 -1.45
C GLU A 171 11.15 -17.28 -0.68
N TRP A 172 10.61 -16.07 -0.63
CA TRP A 172 9.32 -15.81 0.01
C TRP A 172 8.19 -16.58 -0.70
N ILE A 173 8.18 -16.58 -2.03
CA ILE A 173 7.24 -17.30 -2.89
C ILE A 173 7.24 -18.81 -2.61
N GLU A 174 8.42 -19.40 -2.42
CA GLU A 174 8.60 -20.83 -2.14
C GLU A 174 8.11 -21.19 -0.73
N LYS A 175 8.37 -20.31 0.25
CA LYS A 175 7.95 -20.48 1.65
C LYS A 175 6.46 -20.18 1.90
N HIS A 176 5.79 -19.47 0.99
CA HIS A 176 4.38 -19.10 1.12
C HIS A 176 3.57 -19.58 -0.11
N PRO A 177 3.18 -20.86 -0.16
CA PRO A 177 2.36 -21.40 -1.24
C PRO A 177 1.00 -20.69 -1.33
N TYR A 178 0.51 -20.43 -2.55
CA TYR A 178 -0.77 -19.75 -2.76
C TYR A 178 -1.95 -20.42 -2.03
N ARG A 179 -1.97 -21.76 -1.97
CA ARG A 179 -3.02 -22.53 -1.31
C ARG A 179 -3.11 -22.29 0.22
N GLU A 180 -2.05 -21.78 0.82
CA GLU A 180 -1.97 -21.46 2.26
C GLU A 180 -2.33 -19.99 2.53
N SER A 181 -2.67 -19.22 1.50
CA SER A 181 -3.13 -17.84 1.66
C SER A 181 -4.59 -17.75 2.10
N SER A 182 -4.89 -16.74 2.91
CA SER A 182 -6.24 -16.47 3.40
C SER A 182 -7.07 -15.72 2.34
N PRO A 183 -8.39 -15.99 2.23
CA PRO A 183 -9.30 -15.10 1.52
C PRO A 183 -9.19 -13.66 2.03
N ASP A 184 -9.30 -12.67 1.16
CA ASP A 184 -9.12 -11.25 1.52
C ASP A 184 -10.15 -10.75 2.53
N ASP A 185 -11.36 -11.31 2.46
CA ASP A 185 -12.49 -11.04 3.34
C ASP A 185 -12.43 -11.79 4.68
N ASN A 186 -11.53 -12.76 4.82
CA ASN A 186 -11.33 -13.52 6.05
C ASN A 186 -10.44 -12.77 7.05
N GLU A 187 -10.94 -11.65 7.55
CA GLU A 187 -10.22 -10.77 8.48
C GLU A 187 -9.58 -11.50 9.66
N LYS A 188 -10.35 -12.37 10.32
CA LYS A 188 -9.85 -13.18 11.43
C LYS A 188 -8.71 -14.10 10.99
N GLY A 189 -8.87 -14.76 9.84
CA GLY A 189 -7.88 -15.72 9.35
C GLY A 189 -6.56 -15.11 8.89
N TRP A 190 -6.44 -13.79 8.75
CA TRP A 190 -5.14 -13.14 8.53
C TRP A 190 -4.70 -12.21 9.67
N MET A 191 -5.58 -11.81 10.59
CA MET A 191 -5.21 -11.07 11.81
C MET A 191 -4.83 -11.98 12.98
N GLU A 192 -5.34 -13.20 13.06
CA GLU A 192 -5.14 -14.10 14.21
C GLU A 192 -3.99 -15.10 14.02
N VAL A 193 -3.37 -15.12 12.83
CA VAL A 193 -2.24 -16.00 12.46
C VAL A 193 -0.89 -15.35 12.79
#